data_AF-A0A482Z1T4-F1
#
_entry.id   AF-A0A482Z1T4-F1
#
_cell.length_a   1.000
_cell.length_b   1.000
_cell.length_c   1.000
_cell.angle_alpha   90.00
_cell.angle_beta   90.00
_cell.angle_gamma   90.00
#
_symmetry.space_group_name_H-M   'P 1'
#
loop_
_entity.id
_entity.type
_entity.pdbx_description
1 polymer ?
#
loop_
_entity_poly.entity_id
_entity_poly.type
_entity_poly.pdbx_seq_one_letter_code
_entity_poly.pdbx_strand_id
1 'polypeptide(L)'
;MLHFLSNPKLLPGESESEFHSSLQGLLSELNSPSPLNVALVIQLNECLWWIKRHAVDKELLLHESMARILARADSYIETYDNHQVSSALENYFAGNVNKGDKEMIDNLLKKGELTMLDLRARGFKDASKHLKMADELIHRQYQTMRHLQKSIDAVDFKSRIIKRMDLELTDLENKAQAIDVKPS
;
A
#
# COMPACT_ATOMS: atom_id res chain seq x y z
N MET A 1 -1.94 10.17 26.59
CA MET A 1 -0.93 10.96 25.86
C MET A 1 -0.42 10.11 24.69
N LEU A 2 -1.12 10.15 23.55
CA LEU A 2 -0.82 9.39 22.31
C LEU A 2 -0.86 10.34 21.10
N HIS A 3 -0.38 11.57 21.30
CA HIS A 3 -0.48 12.67 20.33
C HIS A 3 0.58 12.61 19.22
N PHE A 4 1.45 11.59 19.21
CA PHE A 4 2.56 11.44 18.25
C PHE A 4 2.23 10.57 17.03
N LEU A 5 1.01 10.06 16.90
CA LEU A 5 0.58 9.20 15.78
C LEU A 5 -0.54 9.85 14.93
N SER A 6 -0.77 11.14 15.11
CA SER A 6 -1.93 11.86 14.57
C SER A 6 -1.64 12.46 13.21
N ASN A 7 -1.65 11.60 12.19
CA ASN A 7 -2.39 11.77 10.93
C ASN A 7 -1.76 10.83 9.89
N PRO A 8 -2.56 9.94 9.28
CA PRO A 8 -2.05 9.14 8.18
C PRO A 8 -1.52 10.08 7.09
N LYS A 9 -0.33 9.80 6.56
CA LYS A 9 0.20 10.52 5.40
C LYS A 9 -0.57 10.07 4.16
N LEU A 10 -1.80 10.53 4.04
CA LEU A 10 -2.68 10.28 2.90
C LEU A 10 -2.38 11.27 1.78
N LEU A 11 -2.44 10.78 0.55
CA LEU A 11 -2.44 11.59 -0.65
C LEU A 11 -3.86 12.12 -0.94
N PRO A 12 -4.01 13.21 -1.71
CA PRO A 12 -5.32 13.69 -2.12
C PRO A 12 -6.15 12.59 -2.79
N GLY A 13 -7.43 12.48 -2.40
CA GLY A 13 -8.35 11.47 -2.92
C GLY A 13 -8.32 10.11 -2.21
N GLU A 14 -7.34 9.89 -1.33
CA GLU A 14 -7.30 8.68 -0.50
C GLU A 14 -8.31 8.73 0.66
N SER A 15 -8.97 7.61 0.91
CA SER A 15 -10.01 7.51 1.95
C SER A 15 -9.40 7.35 3.34
N GLU A 16 -9.60 8.36 4.18
CA GLU A 16 -9.22 8.29 5.59
C GLU A 16 -9.97 7.18 6.34
N SER A 17 -11.24 6.96 6.00
CA SER A 17 -12.03 5.89 6.61
C SER A 17 -11.54 4.50 6.22
N GLU A 18 -11.08 4.31 4.97
CA GLU A 18 -10.45 3.06 4.54
C GLU A 18 -9.14 2.83 5.30
N PHE A 19 -8.32 3.88 5.48
CA PHE A 19 -7.07 3.79 6.23
C PHE A 19 -7.31 3.35 7.67
N HIS A 20 -8.24 4.02 8.37
CA HIS A 20 -8.56 3.71 9.75
C HIS A 20 -9.24 2.34 9.89
N SER A 21 -10.10 1.94 8.95
CA SER A 21 -10.73 0.61 8.97
C SER A 21 -9.70 -0.51 8.81
N SER A 22 -8.76 -0.36 7.87
CA SER A 22 -7.63 -1.30 7.70
C SER A 22 -6.77 -1.37 8.95
N LEU A 23 -6.41 -0.22 9.53
CA LEU A 23 -5.62 -0.15 10.75
C LEU A 23 -6.33 -0.81 11.94
N GLN A 24 -7.62 -0.54 12.11
CA GLN A 24 -8.43 -1.13 13.17
C GLN A 24 -8.52 -2.65 13.04
N GLY A 25 -8.65 -3.15 11.80
CA GLY A 25 -8.58 -4.59 11.51
C GLY A 25 -7.28 -5.21 12.03
N LEU A 26 -6.13 -4.66 11.66
CA LEU A 26 -4.82 -5.15 12.11
C LEU A 26 -4.64 -5.05 13.63
N LEU A 27 -5.11 -3.97 14.25
CA LEU A 27 -5.02 -3.80 15.71
C LEU A 27 -5.91 -4.80 16.47
N SER A 28 -7.05 -5.20 15.89
CA SER A 28 -7.97 -6.16 16.50
C SER A 28 -7.40 -7.58 16.59
N GLU A 29 -6.36 -7.90 15.82
CA GLU A 29 -5.65 -9.18 15.87
C GLU A 29 -4.74 -9.30 17.10
N LEU A 30 -4.39 -8.18 17.75
CA LEU A 30 -3.47 -8.16 18.87
C LEU A 30 -4.18 -8.41 20.22
N ASN A 31 -3.61 -9.32 21.02
CA ASN A 31 -4.11 -9.58 22.37
C ASN A 31 -3.48 -8.61 23.39
N SER A 32 -4.24 -7.60 23.85
CA SER A 32 -3.80 -6.62 24.85
C SER A 32 -2.53 -5.86 24.39
N PRO A 33 -2.62 -5.04 23.32
CA PRO A 33 -1.47 -4.45 22.65
C PRO A 33 -0.72 -3.44 23.53
N SER A 34 0.62 -3.56 23.58
CA SER A 34 1.48 -2.53 24.16
C SER A 34 1.57 -1.31 23.24
N PRO A 35 1.99 -0.11 23.72
CA PRO A 35 2.23 1.04 22.86
C PRO A 35 3.20 0.77 21.71
N LEU A 36 4.19 -0.11 21.92
CA LEU A 36 5.12 -0.53 20.88
C LEU A 36 4.42 -1.38 19.81
N ASN A 37 3.53 -2.31 20.20
CA ASN A 37 2.76 -3.09 19.22
C ASN A 37 1.89 -2.17 18.35
N VAL A 38 1.24 -1.18 18.96
CA VAL A 38 0.42 -0.20 18.23
C VAL A 38 1.26 0.56 17.21
N ALA A 39 2.44 1.05 17.59
CA ALA A 39 3.33 1.77 16.68
C ALA A 39 3.82 0.88 15.52
N LEU A 40 4.16 -0.38 15.78
CA LEU A 40 4.59 -1.33 14.73
C LEU A 40 3.45 -1.66 13.76
N VAL A 41 2.22 -1.83 14.25
CA VAL A 41 1.05 -2.07 13.39
C VAL A 41 0.70 -0.86 12.55
N ILE A 42 0.85 0.36 13.07
CA ILE A 42 0.67 1.59 12.28
C ILE A 42 1.67 1.63 11.11
N GLN A 43 2.95 1.37 11.37
CA GLN A 43 3.97 1.32 10.31
C GLN A 43 3.68 0.21 9.30
N LEU A 44 3.16 -0.94 9.75
CA LEU A 44 2.75 -2.03 8.86
C LEU A 44 1.62 -1.59 7.92
N ASN A 45 0.61 -0.89 8.45
CA ASN A 45 -0.47 -0.33 7.66
C ASN A 45 0.05 0.73 6.67
N GLU A 46 0.99 1.59 7.08
CA GLU A 46 1.61 2.57 6.17
C GLU A 46 2.35 1.89 5.01
N CYS A 47 3.06 0.79 5.25
CA CYS A 47 3.70 0.02 4.17
C CYS A 47 2.68 -0.51 3.15
N LEU A 48 1.53 -1.02 3.60
CA LEU A 48 0.46 -1.48 2.71
C LEU A 48 -0.06 -0.34 1.81
N TRP A 49 -0.24 0.84 2.38
CA TRP A 49 -0.68 2.03 1.63
C TRP A 49 0.36 2.48 0.61
N TRP A 50 1.65 2.46 0.95
CA TRP A 50 2.71 2.74 -0.03
C TRP A 50 2.77 1.72 -1.16
N ILE A 51 2.50 0.43 -0.89
CA ILE A 51 2.39 -0.59 -1.93
C ILE A 51 1.20 -0.27 -2.86
N LYS A 52 0.03 0.05 -2.30
CA LYS A 52 -1.16 0.45 -3.08
C LYS A 52 -0.86 1.63 -4.00
N ARG A 53 -0.21 2.67 -3.47
CA ARG A 53 0.20 3.86 -4.24
C ARG A 53 1.16 3.52 -5.37
N HIS A 54 2.23 2.80 -5.07
CA HIS A 54 3.22 2.46 -6.10
C HIS A 54 2.67 1.51 -7.16
N ALA A 55 1.65 0.69 -6.82
CA ALA A 55 0.93 -0.09 -7.81
C ALA A 55 0.16 0.82 -8.79
N VAL A 56 -0.53 1.85 -8.28
CA VAL A 56 -1.21 2.86 -9.12
C VAL A 56 -0.19 3.68 -9.92
N ASP A 57 0.91 4.12 -9.29
CA ASP A 57 1.98 4.88 -9.97
C ASP A 57 2.51 4.11 -11.20
N LYS A 58 2.64 2.78 -11.12
CA LYS A 58 3.07 1.95 -12.25
C LYS A 58 2.11 2.02 -13.43
N GLU A 59 0.81 1.97 -13.15
CA GLU A 59 -0.22 2.05 -14.19
C GLU A 59 -0.23 3.44 -14.83
N LEU A 60 -0.14 4.50 -14.01
CA LEU A 60 -0.05 5.88 -14.49
C LEU A 60 1.19 6.13 -15.36
N LEU A 61 2.36 5.64 -14.94
CA LEU A 61 3.60 5.74 -15.71
C LEU A 61 3.50 5.02 -17.07
N LEU A 62 2.79 3.90 -17.11
CA LEU A 62 2.53 3.18 -18.36
C LEU A 62 1.58 3.98 -19.26
N HIS A 63 0.47 4.49 -18.73
CA HIS A 63 -0.49 5.29 -19.49
C HIS A 63 0.13 6.59 -20.01
N GLU A 64 0.97 7.25 -19.23
CA GLU A 64 1.71 8.44 -19.65
C GLU A 64 2.66 8.11 -20.82
N SER A 65 3.39 7.01 -20.73
CA SER A 65 4.27 6.57 -21.83
C SER A 65 3.49 6.22 -23.10
N MET A 66 2.35 5.53 -22.96
CA MET A 66 1.45 5.24 -24.07
C MET A 66 0.89 6.53 -24.70
N ALA A 67 0.47 7.50 -23.89
CA ALA A 67 -0.01 8.80 -24.36
C ALA A 67 1.07 9.53 -25.18
N ARG A 68 2.33 9.55 -24.71
CA ARG A 68 3.45 10.14 -25.46
C ARG A 68 3.70 9.45 -26.79
N ILE A 69 3.52 8.13 -26.87
CA ILE A 69 3.66 7.39 -28.14
C ILE A 69 2.55 7.80 -29.11
N LEU A 70 1.30 7.87 -28.65
CA LEU A 70 0.17 8.31 -29.46
C LEU A 70 0.32 9.77 -29.92
N ALA A 71 0.79 10.66 -29.06
CA ALA A 71 1.01 12.06 -29.41
C ALA A 71 2.12 12.26 -30.47
N ARG A 72 3.10 11.35 -30.54
CA ARG A 72 4.15 11.37 -31.58
C ARG A 72 3.71 10.74 -32.90
N ALA A 73 2.67 9.89 -32.88
CA ALA A 73 2.11 9.25 -34.06
C ALA A 73 1.29 10.21 -34.91
N ASP A 74 0.77 11.29 -34.32
CA ASP A 74 0.21 12.42 -35.06
C ASP A 74 1.37 13.34 -35.46
N SER A 75 1.64 13.48 -36.77
CA SER A 75 2.63 14.43 -37.29
C SER A 75 2.24 15.91 -37.08
N TYR A 76 1.12 16.16 -36.39
CA TYR A 76 0.63 17.45 -35.92
C TYR A 76 0.43 17.39 -34.40
N ILE A 77 1.41 17.89 -33.66
CA ILE A 77 1.47 17.97 -32.18
C ILE A 77 0.34 18.82 -31.56
N GLU A 78 -0.54 19.43 -32.36
CA GLU A 78 -1.42 20.51 -31.91
C GLU A 78 -2.83 20.08 -31.43
N THR A 79 -3.23 18.81 -31.56
CA THR A 79 -4.66 18.45 -31.34
C THR A 79 -5.00 17.97 -29.93
N TYR A 80 -4.11 17.23 -29.25
CA TYR A 80 -4.43 16.58 -27.96
C TYR A 80 -3.34 16.75 -26.91
N ASP A 81 -3.75 17.07 -25.69
CA ASP A 81 -2.87 17.14 -24.52
C ASP A 81 -2.52 15.70 -24.03
N ASN A 82 -1.24 15.43 -23.80
CA ASN A 82 -0.76 14.15 -23.27
C ASN A 82 -1.47 13.77 -21.96
N HIS A 83 -1.82 14.75 -21.11
CA HIS A 83 -2.56 14.48 -19.89
C HIS A 83 -3.97 13.96 -20.20
N GLN A 84 -4.66 14.54 -21.18
CA GLN A 84 -5.99 14.11 -21.60
C GLN A 84 -5.94 12.70 -22.19
N VAL A 85 -4.95 12.40 -23.03
CA VAL A 85 -4.77 11.06 -23.60
C VAL A 85 -4.42 10.04 -22.51
N SER A 86 -3.56 10.39 -21.55
CA SER A 86 -3.22 9.51 -20.42
C SER A 86 -4.45 9.20 -19.56
N SER A 87 -5.24 10.21 -19.20
CA SER A 87 -6.48 10.03 -18.43
C SER A 87 -7.53 9.22 -19.19
N ALA A 88 -7.66 9.43 -20.51
CA ALA A 88 -8.51 8.61 -21.35
C ALA A 88 -8.07 7.14 -21.39
N LEU A 89 -6.76 6.88 -21.45
CA LEU A 89 -6.20 5.52 -21.37
C LEU A 89 -6.44 4.87 -20.01
N GLU A 90 -6.27 5.60 -18.92
CA GLU A 90 -6.64 5.14 -17.58
C GLU A 90 -8.10 4.71 -17.53
N ASN A 91 -9.01 5.55 -18.03
CA ASN A 91 -10.43 5.21 -18.06
C ASN A 91 -10.73 4.01 -19.01
N TYR A 92 -9.99 3.89 -20.10
CA TYR A 92 -10.09 2.76 -21.02
C TYR A 92 -9.77 1.44 -20.32
N PHE A 93 -8.66 1.38 -19.57
CA PHE A 93 -8.27 0.18 -18.85
C PHE A 93 -9.11 -0.10 -17.61
N ALA A 94 -9.65 0.94 -16.97
CA ALA A 94 -10.61 0.81 -15.87
C ALA A 94 -12.02 0.39 -16.32
N GLY A 95 -12.31 0.40 -17.63
CA GLY A 95 -13.61 0.01 -18.19
C GLY A 95 -14.70 1.09 -18.03
N ASN A 96 -14.33 2.32 -17.71
CA ASN A 96 -15.23 3.47 -17.51
C ASN A 96 -15.04 4.57 -18.58
N VAL A 97 -14.40 4.24 -19.71
CA VAL A 97 -14.16 5.18 -20.82
C VAL A 97 -15.45 5.72 -21.42
N ASN A 98 -15.52 7.05 -21.58
CA ASN A 98 -16.64 7.69 -22.24
C ASN A 98 -16.52 7.56 -23.78
N LYS A 99 -17.62 7.83 -24.49
CA LYS A 99 -17.65 7.69 -25.96
C LYS A 99 -16.61 8.57 -26.68
N GLY A 100 -16.41 9.80 -26.22
CA GLY A 100 -15.46 10.75 -26.82
C GLY A 100 -14.01 10.32 -26.63
N ASP A 101 -13.64 9.92 -25.41
CA ASP A 101 -12.31 9.38 -25.09
C ASP A 101 -11.99 8.14 -25.91
N LYS A 102 -12.98 7.26 -26.08
CA LYS A 102 -12.83 6.05 -26.91
C LYS A 102 -12.60 6.40 -28.38
N GLU A 103 -13.40 7.30 -28.95
CA GLU A 103 -13.21 7.77 -30.33
C GLU A 103 -11.84 8.45 -30.52
N MET A 104 -11.40 9.24 -29.54
CA MET A 104 -10.06 9.85 -29.53
C MET A 104 -8.95 8.78 -29.56
N ILE A 105 -9.00 7.80 -28.65
CA ILE A 105 -8.02 6.70 -28.60
C ILE A 105 -8.01 5.92 -29.92
N ASP A 106 -9.18 5.56 -30.44
CA ASP A 106 -9.30 4.79 -31.68
C ASP A 106 -8.73 5.58 -32.88
N ASN A 107 -8.95 6.89 -32.93
CA ASN A 107 -8.40 7.76 -33.98
C ASN A 107 -6.87 7.86 -33.88
N LEU A 108 -6.33 8.03 -32.67
CA LEU A 108 -4.88 8.10 -32.44
C LEU A 108 -4.19 6.77 -32.79
N LEU A 109 -4.80 5.64 -32.43
CA LEU A 109 -4.31 4.30 -32.80
C LEU A 109 -4.29 4.11 -34.31
N LYS A 110 -5.37 4.47 -35.01
CA LYS A 110 -5.44 4.39 -36.48
C LYS A 110 -4.38 5.25 -37.15
N LYS A 111 -4.21 6.50 -36.70
CA LYS A 111 -3.19 7.42 -37.23
C LYS A 111 -1.77 6.86 -37.04
N GLY A 112 -1.51 6.25 -35.88
CA GLY A 112 -0.21 5.63 -35.60
C GLY A 112 0.02 4.26 -36.22
N GLU A 113 -0.96 3.71 -36.93
CA GLU A 113 -0.95 2.32 -37.42
C GLU A 113 -0.65 1.32 -36.28
N LEU A 114 -1.17 1.59 -35.08
CA LEU A 114 -0.96 0.79 -33.88
C LEU A 114 -2.23 0.06 -33.49
N THR A 115 -2.08 -1.18 -33.03
CA THR A 115 -3.10 -1.80 -32.18
C THR A 115 -2.91 -1.38 -30.73
N MET A 116 -3.94 -1.57 -29.90
CA MET A 116 -3.83 -1.34 -28.45
C MET A 116 -2.73 -2.23 -27.81
N LEU A 117 -2.54 -3.45 -28.33
CA LEU A 117 -1.48 -4.35 -27.87
C LEU A 117 -0.08 -3.82 -28.22
N ASP A 118 0.10 -3.32 -29.45
CA ASP A 118 1.36 -2.70 -29.87
C ASP A 118 1.68 -1.48 -29.01
N LEU A 119 0.67 -0.63 -28.78
CA LEU A 119 0.81 0.56 -27.95
C LEU A 119 1.24 0.18 -26.53
N ARG A 120 0.57 -0.80 -25.91
CA ARG A 120 0.92 -1.28 -24.57
C ARG A 120 2.34 -1.85 -24.52
N ALA A 121 2.74 -2.66 -25.50
CA ALA A 121 4.07 -3.25 -25.55
C ALA A 121 5.17 -2.17 -25.70
N ARG A 122 4.94 -1.19 -26.59
CA ARG A 122 5.86 -0.06 -26.79
C ARG A 122 5.91 0.85 -25.57
N GLY A 123 4.76 1.16 -24.95
CA GLY A 123 4.66 1.95 -23.73
C GLY A 123 5.41 1.28 -22.57
N PHE A 124 5.26 -0.03 -22.40
CA PHE A 124 6.01 -0.78 -21.40
C PHE A 124 7.53 -0.70 -21.64
N LYS A 125 7.97 -0.84 -22.90
CA LYS A 125 9.39 -0.74 -23.26
C LYS A 125 9.95 0.66 -22.96
N ASP A 126 9.20 1.71 -23.30
CA ASP A 126 9.59 3.11 -23.09
C ASP A 126 9.57 3.51 -21.60
N ALA A 127 8.59 3.04 -20.83
CA ALA A 127 8.49 3.28 -19.39
C ALA A 127 9.36 2.34 -18.53
N SER A 128 10.03 1.35 -19.11
CA SER A 128 10.68 0.21 -18.41
C SER A 128 11.55 0.61 -17.22
N LYS A 129 12.35 1.68 -17.34
CA LYS A 129 13.19 2.19 -16.25
C LYS A 129 12.37 2.67 -15.05
N HIS A 130 11.30 3.42 -15.31
CA HIS A 130 10.43 3.96 -14.25
C HIS A 130 9.56 2.87 -13.63
N LEU A 131 9.06 1.94 -14.44
CA LEU A 131 8.33 0.77 -13.96
C LEU A 131 9.20 -0.09 -13.02
N LYS A 132 10.46 -0.33 -13.40
CA LYS A 132 11.43 -1.03 -12.55
C LYS A 132 11.68 -0.32 -11.23
N MET A 133 11.81 1.00 -11.24
CA MET A 133 11.98 1.80 -10.03
C MET A 133 10.76 1.66 -9.09
N ALA A 134 9.54 1.72 -9.62
CA ALA A 134 8.34 1.51 -8.82
C ALA A 134 8.25 0.07 -8.27
N ASP A 135 8.66 -0.95 -9.04
CA ASP A 135 8.78 -2.33 -8.55
C ASP A 135 9.80 -2.47 -7.41
N GLU A 136 10.93 -1.77 -7.49
CA GLU A 136 11.92 -1.74 -6.41
C GLU A 136 11.37 -1.08 -5.15
N LEU A 137 10.57 -0.02 -5.27
CA LEU A 137 9.90 0.61 -4.14
C LEU A 137 8.87 -0.32 -3.49
N ILE A 138 8.03 -0.99 -4.29
CA ILE A 138 7.09 -2.02 -3.81
C ILE A 138 7.85 -3.14 -3.10
N HIS A 139 8.93 -3.63 -3.69
CA HIS A 139 9.73 -4.70 -3.09
C HIS A 139 10.32 -4.28 -1.74
N ARG A 140 10.82 -3.05 -1.64
CA ARG A 140 11.34 -2.50 -0.38
C ARG A 140 10.25 -2.43 0.69
N GLN A 141 9.03 -2.04 0.35
CA GLN A 141 7.92 -2.05 1.30
C GLN A 141 7.61 -3.48 1.80
N TYR A 142 7.58 -4.47 0.90
CA TYR A 142 7.41 -5.88 1.31
C TYR A 142 8.52 -6.37 2.25
N GLN A 143 9.77 -5.97 2.03
CA GLN A 143 10.87 -6.30 2.94
C GLN A 143 10.64 -5.68 4.33
N THR A 144 10.30 -4.39 4.38
CA THR A 144 9.97 -3.69 5.63
C THR A 144 8.83 -4.37 6.37
N MET A 145 7.74 -4.74 5.67
CA MET A 145 6.62 -5.46 6.27
C MET A 145 7.04 -6.77 6.92
N ARG A 146 7.90 -7.57 6.26
CA ARG A 146 8.41 -8.82 6.84
C ARG A 146 9.21 -8.58 8.12
N HIS A 147 9.98 -7.50 8.20
CA HIS A 147 10.69 -7.13 9.42
C HIS A 147 9.76 -6.66 10.53
N LEU A 148 8.73 -5.88 10.18
CA LEU A 148 7.71 -5.41 11.12
C LEU A 148 6.91 -6.59 11.69
N GLN A 149 6.46 -7.53 10.86
CA GLN A 149 5.75 -8.74 11.29
C GLN A 149 6.56 -9.54 12.31
N LYS A 150 7.85 -9.81 12.01
CA LYS A 150 8.75 -10.50 12.97
C LYS A 150 8.89 -9.74 14.29
N SER A 151 8.93 -8.41 14.24
CA SER A 151 9.04 -7.57 15.43
C SER A 151 7.74 -7.61 16.25
N ILE A 152 6.58 -7.58 15.60
CA ILE A 152 5.26 -7.71 16.23
C ILE A 152 5.16 -9.05 16.95
N ASP A 153 5.49 -10.15 16.28
CA ASP A 153 5.45 -11.51 16.84
C ASP A 153 6.36 -11.64 18.07
N ALA A 154 7.58 -11.08 17.99
CA ALA A 154 8.53 -11.13 19.10
C ALA A 154 8.05 -10.35 20.32
N VAL A 155 7.46 -9.16 20.12
CA VAL A 155 6.90 -8.35 21.21
C VAL A 155 5.69 -9.03 21.84
N ASP A 156 4.80 -9.59 21.03
CA ASP A 156 3.61 -10.30 21.52
C ASP A 156 3.99 -11.57 22.31
N PHE A 157 4.96 -12.35 21.81
CA PHE A 157 5.49 -13.50 22.52
C PHE A 157 6.11 -13.12 23.86
N LYS A 158 6.92 -12.04 23.91
CA LYS A 158 7.49 -11.52 25.15
C LYS A 158 6.40 -11.12 26.15
N SER A 159 5.33 -10.46 25.70
CA SER A 159 4.19 -10.09 26.56
C SER A 159 3.53 -11.32 27.18
N ARG A 160 3.33 -12.39 26.40
CA ARG A 160 2.75 -13.65 26.89
C ARG A 160 3.63 -14.35 27.93
N ILE A 161 4.95 -14.34 27.75
CA ILE A 161 5.89 -14.89 28.74
C ILE A 161 5.81 -14.13 30.07
N ILE A 162 5.85 -12.80 30.03
CA ILE A 162 5.79 -11.96 31.25
C ILE A 162 4.50 -12.25 32.02
N LYS A 163 3.34 -12.25 31.34
CA LYS A 163 2.06 -12.59 31.98
C LYS A 163 2.07 -13.95 32.65
N ARG A 164 2.68 -14.96 32.00
CA ARG A 164 2.82 -16.29 32.60
C ARG A 164 3.71 -16.27 33.85
N MET A 165 4.84 -15.58 33.80
CA MET A 165 5.75 -15.45 34.94
C MET A 165 5.08 -14.73 36.12
N ASP A 166 4.29 -13.68 35.86
CA ASP A 166 3.54 -12.96 36.90
C ASP A 166 2.49 -13.86 37.57
N LEU A 167 1.80 -14.72 36.79
CA LEU A 167 0.87 -15.70 37.33
C LEU A 167 1.57 -16.77 38.18
N GLU A 168 2.73 -17.25 37.72
CA GLU A 168 3.55 -18.22 38.48
C GLU A 168 4.06 -17.59 39.80
N LEU A 169 4.51 -16.33 39.77
CA LEU A 169 4.89 -15.59 40.99
C LEU A 169 3.72 -15.43 41.96
N THR A 170 2.55 -15.04 41.46
CA THR A 170 1.34 -14.88 42.28
C THR A 170 0.93 -16.19 42.95
N ASP A 171 1.00 -17.31 42.23
CA ASP A 171 0.72 -18.64 42.80
C ASP A 171 1.74 -19.03 43.88
N LEU A 172 3.03 -18.75 43.66
CA LEU A 172 4.08 -18.98 44.66
C LEU A 172 3.90 -18.12 45.92
N GLU A 173 3.56 -16.85 45.78
CA GLU A 173 3.27 -15.95 46.90
C GLU A 173 2.07 -16.43 47.72
N ASN A 174 0.98 -16.82 47.05
CA ASN A 174 -0.21 -17.37 47.71
C ASN A 174 0.11 -18.66 48.48
N LYS A 175 0.94 -19.55 47.89
CA LYS A 175 1.40 -20.77 48.56
C LYS A 175 2.27 -20.48 49.78
N ALA A 176 3.18 -19.50 49.68
CA ALA A 176 4.02 -19.10 50.80
C ALA A 176 3.18 -18.56 51.97
N GLN A 177 2.21 -17.68 51.68
CA GLN A 177 1.27 -17.16 52.70
C GLN A 177 0.43 -18.26 53.34
N ALA A 178 -0.03 -19.25 52.56
CA ALA A 178 -0.80 -20.38 53.10
C ALA A 178 0.03 -21.29 54.03
N ILE A 179 1.36 -21.31 53.87
CA ILE A 179 2.27 -22.02 54.78
C ILE A 179 2.44 -21.23 56.09
N ASP A 180 2.61 -19.91 56.02
CA ASP A 180 2.78 -19.04 57.20
C ASP A 180 1.51 -18.94 58.08
N VAL A 181 0.31 -19.16 57.51
CA VAL A 181 -0.98 -19.10 58.23
C VAL A 181 -1.33 -20.42 58.96
N LYS A 182 -0.46 -21.44 58.97
CA LYS A 182 -0.60 -22.61 59.85
C LYS A 182 0.23 -22.43 61.14
N PRO A 183 -0.31 -21.82 62.21
CA PRO A 183 0.22 -22.02 63.54
C PRO A 183 -0.19 -23.40 64.08
N SER A 184 0.73 -23.98 64.85
CA SER A 184 0.67 -25.18 65.70
C SER A 184 -0.70 -25.64 66.20
#